data_AF-A0AAU8SVM8-F1
#
_entry.id   AF-A0AAU8SVM8-F1
#
_cell.length_a   1.000
_cell.length_b   1.000
_cell.length_c   1.000
_cell.angle_alpha   90.00
_cell.angle_beta   90.00
_cell.angle_gamma   90.00
#
_symmetry.space_group_name_H-M   'P 1'
#
loop_
_entity.id
_entity.type
_entity.pdbx_description
1 polymer ?
#
loop_
_entity_poly.entity_id
_entity_poly.type
_entity_poly.pdbx_seq_one_letter_code
_entity_poly.pdbx_strand_id
1 'polypeptide(L)'
;MKNRIKPLAASALVAFALVSGCSKKVPDAPVDSTAATASKPGSTDWNDEAGKAAIVADSGAKQAYVCVFIYPDALQRGTNVRAIDRPDLGMKKVSINEESVEATSADRAHSIMLEATNHSLQIGPCTANLANASVDKSLPLSSYVVLQSGLQVGLLYYGLGKSPLPTPDLAHEFDADYQSTTDSFKQQDLIKGIQAKYQAEQQAELASPYFVVKATAALGHYDQQTKSFPVLGLGMDGNSWLNMADSPSYGVVLRGEPRFNSVVPASEDQARALEAKVAASGNNRLPLNVDVYVKAADTLSYAARKDVVAKVVAVHIADTNDSPIADIH
;
A
#
# COMPACT_ATOMS: atom_id res chain seq x y z
N MET A 1 -42.90 -28.48 28.15
CA MET A 1 -43.40 -28.45 26.76
C MET A 1 -42.26 -28.90 25.84
N LYS A 2 -42.14 -30.21 25.59
CA LYS A 2 -42.47 -30.89 24.31
C LYS A 2 -41.81 -30.26 23.07
N ASN A 3 -40.66 -30.86 22.70
CA ASN A 3 -40.15 -31.21 21.37
C ASN A 3 -40.66 -30.45 20.13
N ARG A 4 -39.72 -30.08 19.24
CA ARG A 4 -39.59 -30.77 17.94
C ARG A 4 -38.29 -30.43 17.21
N ILE A 5 -37.41 -31.44 17.20
CA ILE A 5 -36.41 -31.71 16.18
C ILE A 5 -37.14 -32.02 14.86
N LYS A 6 -36.64 -31.53 13.72
CA LYS A 6 -36.95 -32.05 12.38
C LYS A 6 -35.65 -32.35 11.63
N PRO A 7 -35.51 -33.55 11.02
CA PRO A 7 -34.33 -33.95 10.26
C PRO A 7 -34.55 -33.99 8.74
N LEU A 8 -33.44 -34.22 8.02
CA LEU A 8 -33.26 -34.96 6.76
C LEU A 8 -33.92 -34.44 5.47
N ALA A 9 -33.10 -34.23 4.43
CA ALA A 9 -33.17 -35.03 3.19
C ALA A 9 -31.94 -34.78 2.31
N ALA A 10 -31.20 -35.86 2.02
CA ALA A 10 -30.30 -35.97 0.89
C ALA A 10 -31.11 -36.37 -0.35
N SER A 11 -30.68 -35.94 -1.54
CA SER A 11 -31.04 -36.60 -2.80
C SER A 11 -29.98 -36.30 -3.86
N ALA A 12 -29.31 -37.37 -4.28
CA ALA A 12 -28.53 -37.46 -5.51
C ALA A 12 -29.46 -37.87 -6.66
N LEU A 13 -29.21 -37.40 -7.88
CA LEU A 13 -29.67 -38.07 -9.09
C LEU A 13 -28.75 -37.80 -10.28
N VAL A 14 -28.65 -38.85 -11.09
CA VAL A 14 -27.66 -39.20 -12.09
C VAL A 14 -28.19 -38.88 -13.51
N ALA A 15 -27.31 -38.25 -14.29
CA ALA A 15 -26.96 -38.47 -15.72
C ALA A 15 -27.87 -38.21 -16.94
N PHE A 16 -27.10 -37.99 -18.03
CA PHE A 16 -27.28 -38.23 -19.48
C PHE A 16 -28.13 -37.26 -20.34
N ALA A 17 -27.45 -36.60 -21.28
CA ALA A 17 -27.86 -36.55 -22.69
C ALA A 17 -26.66 -36.23 -23.61
N LEU A 18 -26.23 -37.24 -24.36
CA LEU A 18 -25.46 -37.13 -25.61
C LEU A 18 -26.43 -36.73 -26.73
N VAL A 19 -26.07 -35.76 -27.57
CA VAL A 19 -26.64 -35.63 -28.93
C VAL A 19 -25.51 -35.42 -29.92
N SER A 20 -25.31 -36.46 -30.72
CA SER A 20 -24.57 -36.52 -31.98
C SER A 20 -25.38 -35.93 -33.14
N GLY A 21 -24.72 -35.20 -34.04
CA GLY A 21 -25.29 -34.77 -35.33
C GLY A 21 -24.23 -34.63 -36.42
N CYS A 22 -24.22 -35.61 -37.34
CA CYS A 22 -23.36 -35.78 -38.51
C CYS A 22 -23.58 -34.73 -39.63
N SER A 23 -22.50 -34.16 -40.19
CA SER A 23 -21.89 -34.43 -41.52
C SER A 23 -22.35 -33.56 -42.71
N LYS A 24 -21.37 -32.92 -43.40
CA LYS A 24 -21.19 -32.93 -44.87
C LYS A 24 -19.79 -32.40 -45.27
N LYS A 25 -19.22 -32.99 -46.33
CA LYS A 25 -17.82 -32.95 -46.84
C LYS A 25 -17.54 -31.81 -47.86
N VAL A 26 -16.36 -31.17 -47.72
CA VAL A 26 -15.17 -31.01 -48.66
C VAL A 26 -15.41 -30.36 -50.05
N PRO A 27 -14.53 -29.53 -50.69
CA PRO A 27 -13.03 -29.38 -50.62
C PRO A 27 -12.56 -27.90 -50.45
N ASP A 28 -11.31 -27.46 -50.35
CA ASP A 28 -9.94 -27.89 -50.70
C ASP A 28 -8.96 -27.32 -49.64
N ALA A 29 -7.81 -27.96 -49.46
CA ALA A 29 -6.70 -27.41 -48.66
C ALA A 29 -6.11 -26.15 -49.32
N PRO A 30 -5.62 -25.18 -48.54
CA PRO A 30 -4.16 -25.18 -48.40
C PRO A 30 -3.63 -24.69 -47.03
N VAL A 31 -2.43 -25.19 -46.74
CA VAL A 31 -1.43 -24.71 -45.76
C VAL A 31 -1.77 -24.88 -44.28
N ASP A 32 -1.08 -25.84 -43.66
CA ASP A 32 -0.84 -25.95 -42.22
C ASP A 32 -0.40 -24.60 -41.64
N SER A 33 -1.35 -23.85 -41.08
CA SER A 33 -1.07 -22.99 -39.95
C SER A 33 -1.20 -23.86 -38.72
N THR A 34 -0.07 -24.42 -38.28
CA THR A 34 0.10 -24.77 -36.88
C THR A 34 -0.17 -23.49 -36.10
N ALA A 35 -1.41 -23.37 -35.62
CA ALA A 35 -1.73 -22.46 -34.53
C ALA A 35 -0.82 -22.91 -33.38
N ALA A 36 0.29 -22.19 -33.23
CA ALA A 36 1.04 -22.20 -32.00
C ALA A 36 0.02 -21.81 -30.92
N THR A 37 -0.51 -22.81 -30.21
CA THR A 37 -0.83 -22.62 -28.81
C THR A 37 0.42 -22.02 -28.22
N ALA A 38 0.38 -20.72 -27.93
CA ALA A 38 1.44 -20.04 -27.22
C ALA A 38 1.58 -20.80 -25.89
N SER A 39 2.54 -21.71 -25.86
CA SER A 39 3.01 -22.34 -24.64
C SER A 39 3.40 -21.18 -23.74
N LYS A 40 2.67 -21.01 -22.63
CA LYS A 40 3.03 -20.11 -21.53
C LYS A 40 4.54 -20.28 -21.35
N PRO A 41 5.36 -19.23 -21.50
CA PRO A 41 6.75 -19.33 -21.10
C PRO A 41 6.71 -19.61 -19.60
N GLY A 42 6.92 -20.88 -19.23
CA GLY A 42 7.05 -21.28 -17.84
C GLY A 42 8.29 -20.59 -17.32
N SER A 43 8.11 -19.41 -16.71
CA SER A 43 9.17 -18.80 -15.95
C SER A 43 9.47 -19.74 -14.80
N THR A 44 10.69 -20.24 -14.72
CA THR A 44 11.19 -21.09 -13.62
C THR A 44 11.06 -20.45 -12.23
N ASP A 45 10.67 -19.18 -12.20
CA ASP A 45 10.60 -18.34 -11.03
C ASP A 45 9.16 -18.10 -10.54
N TRP A 46 8.15 -18.73 -11.15
CA TRP A 46 6.74 -18.61 -10.77
C TRP A 46 6.04 -19.96 -10.69
N ASN A 47 5.19 -20.12 -9.67
CA ASN A 47 4.41 -21.32 -9.40
C ASN A 47 2.92 -20.97 -9.29
N ASP A 48 2.21 -21.05 -10.41
CA ASP A 48 0.76 -20.74 -10.47
C ASP A 48 -0.05 -21.69 -9.55
N GLU A 49 0.32 -22.97 -9.45
CA GLU A 49 -0.39 -23.91 -8.58
C GLU A 49 -0.26 -23.56 -7.09
N ALA A 50 0.95 -23.20 -6.64
CA ALA A 50 1.21 -22.80 -5.26
C ALA A 50 0.51 -21.48 -4.93
N GLY A 51 0.60 -20.47 -5.82
CA GLY A 51 -0.12 -19.21 -5.64
C GLY A 51 -1.63 -19.41 -5.56
N LYS A 52 -2.21 -20.28 -6.40
CA LYS A 52 -3.62 -20.64 -6.34
C LYS A 52 -4.00 -21.33 -5.03
N ALA A 53 -3.19 -22.27 -4.57
CA ALA A 53 -3.40 -22.95 -3.29
C ALA A 53 -3.35 -21.96 -2.11
N ALA A 54 -2.40 -21.03 -2.12
CA ALA A 54 -2.25 -19.97 -1.13
C ALA A 54 -3.48 -19.06 -1.06
N ILE A 55 -3.98 -18.62 -2.22
CA ILE A 55 -5.19 -17.79 -2.32
C ILE A 55 -6.41 -18.54 -1.78
N VAL A 56 -6.57 -19.83 -2.11
CA VAL A 56 -7.69 -20.64 -1.62
C VAL A 56 -7.61 -20.85 -0.10
N ALA A 57 -6.41 -21.02 0.45
CA ALA A 57 -6.19 -21.17 1.89
C ALA A 57 -6.45 -19.86 2.68
N ASP A 58 -6.35 -18.70 2.03
CA ASP A 58 -6.73 -17.43 2.62
C ASP A 58 -8.26 -17.29 2.69
N SER A 59 -8.82 -17.43 3.88
CA SER A 59 -10.27 -17.41 4.11
C SER A 59 -10.68 -16.17 4.91
N GLY A 60 -11.73 -15.49 4.45
CA GLY A 60 -12.21 -14.25 5.07
C GLY A 60 -12.60 -13.19 4.05
N ALA A 61 -12.93 -12.00 4.53
CA ALA A 61 -13.13 -10.84 3.67
C ALA A 61 -11.79 -10.39 3.08
N LYS A 62 -11.72 -10.30 1.76
CA LYS A 62 -10.51 -9.94 1.03
C LYS A 62 -10.60 -8.52 0.49
N GLN A 63 -9.43 -7.92 0.29
CA GLN A 63 -9.25 -6.71 -0.49
C GLN A 63 -7.96 -6.81 -1.31
N ALA A 64 -7.84 -5.97 -2.32
CA ALA A 64 -6.64 -5.88 -3.13
C ALA A 64 -5.48 -5.27 -2.33
N TYR A 65 -4.35 -5.97 -2.30
CA TYR A 65 -3.06 -5.47 -1.83
C TYR A 65 -2.10 -5.36 -3.00
N VAL A 66 -1.29 -4.31 -3.05
CA VAL A 66 -0.22 -4.11 -4.03
C VAL A 66 1.10 -4.54 -3.42
N CYS A 67 1.75 -5.50 -4.05
CA CYS A 67 3.03 -6.05 -3.64
C CYS A 67 4.15 -5.62 -4.60
N VAL A 68 5.31 -5.33 -4.04
CA VAL A 68 6.48 -4.84 -4.79
C VAL A 68 7.42 -5.99 -5.09
N PHE A 69 7.86 -6.09 -6.34
CA PHE A 69 9.00 -6.91 -6.71
C PHE A 69 10.29 -6.10 -6.56
N ILE A 70 11.20 -6.60 -5.73
CA ILE A 70 12.53 -6.04 -5.56
C ILE A 70 13.46 -6.78 -6.52
N TYR A 71 13.85 -6.10 -7.59
CA TYR A 71 14.82 -6.60 -8.55
C TYR A 71 16.21 -6.12 -8.14
N PRO A 72 17.11 -6.97 -7.61
CA PRO A 72 18.52 -6.61 -7.55
C PRO A 72 19.00 -6.28 -8.97
N ASP A 73 19.75 -5.19 -9.13
CA ASP A 73 20.21 -4.63 -10.42
C ASP A 73 20.83 -5.66 -11.38
N ALA A 74 21.31 -6.79 -10.86
CA ALA A 74 21.87 -7.91 -11.61
C ALA A 74 20.85 -8.78 -12.39
N LEU A 75 19.56 -8.78 -12.03
CA LEU A 75 18.54 -9.66 -12.64
C LEU A 75 17.90 -9.12 -13.93
N GLN A 76 18.31 -7.95 -14.41
CA GLN A 76 17.71 -7.32 -15.60
C GLN A 76 18.07 -8.00 -16.94
N ARG A 77 19.07 -8.89 -16.98
CA ARG A 77 19.44 -9.63 -18.21
C ARG A 77 18.91 -11.07 -18.17
N GLY A 78 17.70 -11.25 -18.70
CA GLY A 78 17.19 -12.57 -19.10
C GLY A 78 16.19 -13.25 -18.16
N THR A 79 15.80 -12.62 -17.04
CA THR A 79 14.70 -13.15 -16.21
C THR A 79 13.36 -12.58 -16.68
N ASN A 80 12.37 -13.46 -16.89
CA ASN A 80 11.01 -13.10 -17.32
C ASN A 80 10.11 -12.67 -16.14
N VAL A 81 10.72 -12.32 -15.00
CA VAL A 81 9.99 -12.04 -13.77
C VAL A 81 9.63 -10.56 -13.78
N ARG A 82 8.54 -10.22 -14.45
CA ARG A 82 7.94 -8.88 -14.40
C ARG A 82 6.55 -9.00 -13.82
N ALA A 83 6.08 -7.95 -13.18
CA ALA A 83 4.66 -7.84 -12.89
C ALA A 83 3.88 -7.98 -14.21
N ILE A 84 2.96 -8.93 -14.25
CA ILE A 84 2.09 -9.25 -15.39
C ILE A 84 0.67 -9.51 -14.88
N ASP A 85 -0.32 -9.42 -15.76
CA ASP A 85 -1.67 -9.81 -15.39
C ASP A 85 -1.78 -11.33 -15.27
N ARG A 86 -2.35 -11.81 -14.15
CA ARG A 86 -2.61 -13.24 -13.90
C ARG A 86 -4.07 -13.43 -13.54
N PRO A 87 -4.98 -13.36 -14.54
CA PRO A 87 -6.41 -13.43 -14.30
C PRO A 87 -6.84 -14.72 -13.61
N ASP A 88 -6.13 -15.84 -13.84
CA ASP A 88 -6.40 -17.13 -13.21
C ASP A 88 -6.18 -17.13 -11.68
N LEU A 89 -5.37 -16.19 -11.18
CA LEU A 89 -5.10 -15.97 -9.76
C LEU A 89 -5.81 -14.72 -9.22
N GLY A 90 -6.56 -14.00 -10.07
CA GLY A 90 -7.14 -12.70 -9.73
C GLY A 90 -6.10 -11.60 -9.49
N MET A 91 -4.85 -11.80 -9.93
CA MET A 91 -3.78 -10.82 -9.78
C MET A 91 -3.69 -9.90 -11.00
N LYS A 92 -3.32 -8.64 -10.78
CA LYS A 92 -3.23 -7.62 -11.84
C LYS A 92 -1.93 -6.85 -11.75
N LYS A 93 -1.33 -6.56 -12.89
CA LYS A 93 -0.21 -5.65 -12.99
C LYS A 93 -0.65 -4.23 -12.59
N VAL A 94 0.02 -3.65 -11.61
CA VAL A 94 -0.18 -2.26 -11.17
C VAL A 94 0.87 -1.36 -11.83
N SER A 95 2.13 -1.78 -11.81
CA SER A 95 3.23 -1.07 -12.48
C SER A 95 4.27 -2.06 -13.01
N ILE A 96 5.44 -1.60 -13.42
CA ILE A 96 6.51 -2.50 -13.90
C ILE A 96 7.03 -3.44 -12.80
N ASN A 97 6.95 -3.01 -11.53
CA ASN A 97 7.46 -3.73 -10.37
C ASN A 97 6.37 -4.00 -9.32
N GLU A 98 5.09 -3.79 -9.65
CA GLU A 98 4.00 -3.98 -8.69
C GLU A 98 2.89 -4.81 -9.29
N GLU A 99 2.40 -5.76 -8.50
CA GLU A 99 1.26 -6.62 -8.84
C GLU A 99 0.31 -6.66 -7.65
N SER A 100 -0.99 -6.63 -7.93
CA SER A 100 -2.02 -6.70 -6.90
C SER A 100 -2.48 -8.13 -6.68
N VAL A 101 -2.75 -8.50 -5.43
CA VAL A 101 -3.36 -9.77 -5.03
C VAL A 101 -4.48 -9.52 -4.03
N GLU A 102 -5.57 -10.28 -4.15
CA GLU A 102 -6.66 -10.26 -3.16
C GLU A 102 -6.26 -11.09 -1.93
N ALA A 103 -6.23 -10.46 -0.76
CA ALA A 103 -5.89 -11.13 0.50
C ALA A 103 -6.70 -10.58 1.69
N THR A 104 -6.67 -11.27 2.83
CA THR A 104 -7.27 -10.79 4.09
C THR A 104 -6.42 -9.76 4.82
N SER A 105 -5.10 -9.76 4.61
CA SER A 105 -4.15 -8.82 5.23
C SER A 105 -2.93 -8.59 4.32
N ALA A 106 -2.15 -7.53 4.61
CA ALA A 106 -0.87 -7.26 3.97
C ALA A 106 0.11 -8.43 4.11
N ASP A 107 0.23 -9.00 5.31
CA ASP A 107 1.10 -10.16 5.58
C ASP A 107 0.65 -11.40 4.78
N ARG A 108 -0.67 -11.58 4.62
CA ARG A 108 -1.18 -12.70 3.83
C ARG A 108 -0.96 -12.48 2.35
N ALA A 109 -1.12 -11.26 1.84
CA ALA A 109 -0.76 -10.90 0.47
C ALA A 109 0.72 -11.19 0.21
N HIS A 110 1.60 -10.79 1.13
CA HIS A 110 3.04 -11.05 1.04
C HIS A 110 3.35 -12.55 1.01
N SER A 111 2.73 -13.31 1.90
CA SER A 111 2.87 -14.78 1.95
C SER A 111 2.40 -15.44 0.66
N ILE A 112 1.25 -15.02 0.10
CA ILE A 112 0.74 -15.54 -1.18
C ILE A 112 1.75 -15.27 -2.31
N MET A 113 2.31 -14.06 -2.36
CA MET A 113 3.31 -13.72 -3.39
C MET A 113 4.61 -14.52 -3.23
N LEU A 114 5.05 -14.78 -1.99
CA LEU A 114 6.20 -15.64 -1.71
C LEU A 114 5.92 -17.10 -2.10
N GLU A 115 4.71 -17.63 -1.83
CA GLU A 115 4.32 -18.98 -2.24
C GLU A 115 4.19 -19.11 -3.77
N ALA A 116 3.74 -18.05 -4.45
CA ALA A 116 3.57 -18.00 -5.90
C ALA A 116 4.90 -17.78 -6.66
N THR A 117 5.96 -17.39 -5.97
CA THR A 117 7.26 -17.08 -6.57
C THR A 117 8.32 -18.08 -6.13
N ASN A 118 9.34 -18.30 -6.94
CA ASN A 118 10.52 -19.03 -6.48
C ASN A 118 11.30 -18.13 -5.50
N HIS A 119 11.93 -18.73 -4.48
CA HIS A 119 12.61 -18.04 -3.37
C HIS A 119 13.77 -17.12 -3.81
N SER A 120 14.14 -17.13 -5.10
CA SER A 120 15.10 -16.22 -5.71
C SER A 120 14.55 -14.79 -5.89
N LEU A 121 13.24 -14.61 -5.93
CA LEU A 121 12.60 -13.31 -6.10
C LEU A 121 12.32 -12.66 -4.75
N GLN A 122 12.87 -11.47 -4.55
CA GLN A 122 12.58 -10.70 -3.34
C GLN A 122 11.27 -9.96 -3.51
N ILE A 123 10.32 -10.23 -2.63
CA ILE A 123 9.06 -9.49 -2.53
C ILE A 123 9.19 -8.48 -1.39
N GLY A 124 9.05 -7.21 -1.73
CA GLY A 124 8.95 -6.11 -0.77
C GLY A 124 7.62 -6.14 0.00
N PRO A 125 7.34 -5.12 0.83
CA PRO A 125 6.07 -5.07 1.53
C PRO A 125 4.88 -5.04 0.56
N CYS A 126 3.77 -5.62 1.00
CA CYS A 126 2.48 -5.49 0.33
C CYS A 126 1.63 -4.49 1.11
N THR A 127 0.92 -3.58 0.44
CA THR A 127 0.06 -2.59 1.13
C THR A 127 -1.31 -2.54 0.49
N ALA A 128 -2.35 -2.16 1.23
CA ALA A 128 -3.67 -2.05 0.65
C ALA A 128 -3.68 -1.15 -0.59
N ASN A 129 -4.42 -1.59 -1.61
CA ASN A 129 -4.72 -0.77 -2.77
C ASN A 129 -5.76 0.29 -2.41
N LEU A 130 -5.29 1.50 -2.09
CA LEU A 130 -6.16 2.59 -1.66
C LEU A 130 -6.78 3.39 -2.82
N ALA A 131 -6.63 2.97 -4.09
CA ALA A 131 -7.17 3.69 -5.24
C ALA A 131 -8.68 3.98 -5.07
N ASN A 132 -9.44 3.02 -4.56
CA ASN A 132 -10.89 3.13 -4.35
C ASN A 132 -11.30 3.46 -2.91
N ALA A 133 -10.36 3.65 -1.99
CA ALA A 133 -10.71 3.99 -0.60
C ALA A 133 -11.44 5.34 -0.56
N SER A 134 -12.56 5.38 0.17
CA SER A 134 -13.39 6.58 0.27
C SER A 134 -12.69 7.68 1.07
N VAL A 135 -12.84 8.92 0.63
CA VAL A 135 -12.36 10.12 1.31
C VAL A 135 -13.55 11.03 1.52
N ASP A 136 -13.73 11.54 2.73
CA ASP A 136 -14.75 12.52 3.03
C ASP A 136 -14.31 13.90 2.49
N LYS A 137 -14.87 14.28 1.35
CA LYS A 137 -14.58 15.55 0.69
C LYS A 137 -15.24 16.76 1.38
N SER A 138 -16.10 16.54 2.37
CA SER A 138 -16.72 17.62 3.14
C SER A 138 -15.83 18.14 4.27
N LEU A 139 -14.81 17.38 4.66
CA LEU A 139 -13.83 17.81 5.65
C LEU A 139 -12.88 18.85 5.04
N PRO A 140 -12.85 20.10 5.57
CA PRO A 140 -11.90 21.10 5.11
C PRO A 140 -10.47 20.70 5.50
N LEU A 141 -9.47 20.99 4.67
CA LEU A 141 -8.07 20.66 4.96
C LEU A 141 -7.59 21.25 6.30
N SER A 142 -8.14 22.39 6.72
CA SER A 142 -7.85 23.01 8.02
C SER A 142 -8.31 22.19 9.24
N SER A 143 -9.13 21.16 9.08
CA SER A 143 -9.50 20.26 10.18
C SER A 143 -8.52 19.11 10.39
N TYR A 144 -7.54 18.92 9.50
CA TYR A 144 -6.57 17.85 9.60
C TYR A 144 -5.53 18.25 10.64
N VAL A 145 -5.30 17.39 11.63
CA VAL A 145 -4.30 17.62 12.67
C VAL A 145 -2.94 17.15 12.17
N VAL A 146 -1.89 17.90 12.45
CA VAL A 146 -0.52 17.46 12.12
C VAL A 146 -0.19 16.24 12.97
N LEU A 147 0.30 15.18 12.32
CA LEU A 147 0.84 14.01 12.99
C LEU A 147 2.22 14.35 13.57
N GLN A 148 2.36 14.28 14.89
CA GLN A 148 3.52 14.80 15.62
C GLN A 148 4.42 13.70 16.20
N SER A 149 3.91 12.49 16.41
CA SER A 149 4.64 11.44 17.14
C SER A 149 4.45 10.04 16.57
N GLY A 150 5.45 9.20 16.80
CA GLY A 150 5.41 7.76 16.60
C GLY A 150 4.34 7.09 17.46
N LEU A 151 4.03 7.65 18.63
CA LEU A 151 2.93 7.16 19.46
C LEU A 151 1.59 7.24 18.71
N GLN A 152 1.27 8.37 18.08
CA GLN A 152 0.02 8.52 17.32
C GLN A 152 -0.06 7.48 16.18
N VAL A 153 1.05 7.25 15.48
CA VAL A 153 1.14 6.19 14.44
C VAL A 153 0.92 4.81 15.05
N GLY A 154 1.54 4.52 16.20
CA GLY A 154 1.36 3.25 16.90
C GLY A 154 -0.09 3.02 17.33
N LEU A 155 -0.75 4.04 17.89
CA LEU A 155 -2.16 3.96 18.27
C LEU A 155 -3.06 3.70 17.06
N LEU A 156 -2.85 4.41 15.94
CA LEU A 156 -3.54 4.17 14.68
C LEU A 156 -3.27 2.76 14.15
N TYR A 157 -2.01 2.30 14.17
CA TYR A 157 -1.60 0.98 13.72
C TYR A 157 -2.36 -0.14 14.47
N TYR A 158 -2.29 -0.15 15.81
CA TYR A 158 -2.98 -1.18 16.58
C TYR A 158 -4.51 -1.08 16.45
N GLY A 159 -5.04 0.14 16.27
CA GLY A 159 -6.46 0.40 16.14
C GLY A 159 -7.03 -0.10 14.81
N LEU A 160 -6.40 0.26 13.70
CA LEU A 160 -6.78 -0.15 12.35
C LEU A 160 -6.56 -1.65 12.14
N GLY A 161 -5.45 -2.19 12.65
CA GLY A 161 -5.13 -3.62 12.63
C GLY A 161 -5.97 -4.45 13.61
N LYS A 162 -6.89 -3.83 14.37
CA LYS A 162 -7.77 -4.47 15.37
C LYS A 162 -7.01 -5.37 16.35
N SER A 163 -5.78 -4.98 16.66
CA SER A 163 -4.90 -5.70 17.56
C SER A 163 -4.92 -5.06 18.94
N PRO A 164 -4.77 -5.82 20.03
CA PRO A 164 -4.66 -5.24 21.36
C PRO A 164 -3.50 -4.25 21.44
N LEU A 165 -3.70 -3.11 22.12
CA LEU A 165 -2.63 -2.16 22.39
C LEU A 165 -1.57 -2.78 23.31
N PRO A 166 -0.30 -2.92 22.86
CA PRO A 166 0.78 -3.35 23.72
C PRO A 166 1.25 -2.15 24.54
N THR A 167 0.42 -1.77 25.51
CA THR A 167 0.65 -0.57 26.35
C THR A 167 2.03 -0.58 27.00
N PRO A 168 2.55 -1.70 27.54
CA PRO A 168 3.90 -1.74 28.09
C PRO A 168 5.00 -1.37 27.07
N ASP A 169 4.89 -1.86 25.84
CA ASP A 169 5.87 -1.59 24.79
C ASP A 169 5.80 -0.11 24.35
N LEU A 170 4.58 0.40 24.15
CA LEU A 170 4.36 1.81 23.79
C LEU A 170 4.78 2.76 24.93
N ALA A 171 4.53 2.40 26.19
CA ALA A 171 4.98 3.18 27.34
C ALA A 171 6.51 3.16 27.45
N HIS A 172 7.14 2.00 27.22
CA HIS A 172 8.59 1.90 27.19
C HIS A 172 9.22 2.79 26.12
N GLU A 173 8.56 2.95 24.97
CA GLU A 173 9.08 3.75 23.86
C GLU A 173 8.78 5.26 24.01
N PHE A 174 7.61 5.64 24.53
CA PHE A 174 7.13 7.02 24.48
C PHE A 174 6.86 7.69 25.83
N ASP A 175 6.88 6.96 26.95
CA ASP A 175 6.55 7.52 28.27
C ASP A 175 7.79 7.62 29.18
N ALA A 176 8.23 8.84 29.43
CA ALA A 176 9.44 9.12 30.20
C ALA A 176 9.35 8.68 31.67
N ASP A 177 8.15 8.74 32.27
CA ASP A 177 7.95 8.33 33.67
C ASP A 177 8.03 6.81 33.78
N TYR A 178 7.45 6.10 32.81
CA TYR A 178 7.58 4.65 32.71
C TYR A 178 9.04 4.22 32.48
N GLN A 179 9.75 4.89 31.56
CA GLN A 179 11.17 4.61 31.26
C GLN A 179 12.10 4.82 32.47
N SER A 180 11.85 5.86 33.26
CA SER A 180 12.69 6.21 34.42
C SER A 180 12.37 5.40 35.68
N THR A 181 11.25 4.68 35.71
CA THR A 181 10.85 3.87 36.85
C THR A 181 11.46 2.48 36.78
N THR A 182 12.24 2.08 37.80
CA THR A 182 12.82 0.72 37.91
C THR A 182 12.05 -0.21 38.84
N ASP A 183 11.17 0.35 39.68
CA ASP A 183 10.29 -0.39 40.58
C ASP A 183 9.15 -1.02 39.78
N SER A 184 9.12 -2.35 39.74
CA SER A 184 8.17 -3.12 38.95
C SER A 184 6.73 -2.99 39.42
N PHE A 185 6.47 -2.70 40.71
CA PHE A 185 5.11 -2.42 41.17
C PHE A 185 4.65 -1.03 40.70
N LYS A 186 5.53 -0.03 40.77
CA LYS A 186 5.23 1.31 40.26
C LYS A 186 5.02 1.31 38.75
N GLN A 187 5.82 0.56 37.99
CA GLN A 187 5.62 0.37 36.56
C GLN A 187 4.22 -0.20 36.27
N GLN A 188 3.78 -1.23 36.99
CA GLN A 188 2.44 -1.80 36.81
C GLN A 188 1.33 -0.80 37.10
N ASP A 189 1.50 0.04 38.13
CA ASP A 189 0.52 1.09 38.45
C ASP A 189 0.50 2.20 37.39
N LEU A 190 1.66 2.61 36.86
CA LEU A 190 1.75 3.55 35.74
C LEU A 190 1.02 3.00 34.50
N ILE A 191 1.20 1.72 34.16
CA ILE A 191 0.57 1.10 32.99
C ILE A 191 -0.95 1.18 33.05
N LYS A 192 -1.58 1.02 34.22
CA LYS A 192 -3.05 1.15 34.34
C LYS A 192 -3.53 2.55 33.92
N GLY A 193 -2.79 3.59 34.31
CA GLY A 193 -3.09 4.97 33.93
C GLY A 193 -2.81 5.23 32.44
N ILE A 194 -1.65 4.81 31.96
CA ILE A 194 -1.23 4.97 30.55
C ILE A 194 -2.20 4.24 29.62
N GLN A 195 -2.64 3.03 29.98
CA GLN A 195 -3.55 2.24 29.16
C GLN A 195 -4.86 2.97 28.88
N ALA A 196 -5.49 3.55 29.91
CA ALA A 196 -6.73 4.29 29.74
C ALA A 196 -6.54 5.52 28.84
N LYS A 197 -5.42 6.24 29.02
CA LYS A 197 -5.05 7.39 28.20
C LYS A 197 -4.87 6.98 26.72
N TYR A 198 -4.04 5.97 26.46
CA TYR A 198 -3.76 5.49 25.10
C TYR A 198 -5.00 4.92 24.40
N GLN A 199 -5.90 4.26 25.14
CA GLN A 199 -7.18 3.81 24.58
C GLN A 199 -8.08 4.99 24.18
N ALA A 200 -8.15 6.04 25.00
CA ALA A 200 -8.93 7.24 24.67
C ALA A 200 -8.35 7.98 23.47
N GLU A 201 -7.03 8.13 23.41
CA GLU A 201 -6.32 8.72 22.26
C GLU A 201 -6.54 7.89 20.99
N GLN A 202 -6.38 6.57 21.06
CA GLN A 202 -6.65 5.69 19.92
C GLN A 202 -8.10 5.84 19.42
N GLN A 203 -9.08 5.90 20.31
CA GLN A 203 -10.48 6.09 19.91
C GLN A 203 -10.69 7.43 19.21
N ALA A 204 -10.05 8.50 19.68
CA ALA A 204 -10.11 9.82 19.03
C ALA A 204 -9.48 9.79 17.63
N GLU A 205 -8.30 9.20 17.50
CA GLU A 205 -7.59 9.07 16.21
C GLU A 205 -8.38 8.20 15.21
N LEU A 206 -9.03 7.13 15.67
CA LEU A 206 -9.88 6.28 14.82
C LEU A 206 -11.22 6.93 14.44
N ALA A 207 -11.74 7.84 15.26
CA ALA A 207 -12.96 8.58 14.95
C ALA A 207 -12.76 9.57 13.80
N SER A 208 -11.54 10.08 13.63
CA SER A 208 -11.15 10.95 12.52
C SER A 208 -9.74 10.60 12.04
N PRO A 209 -9.59 9.56 11.19
CA PRO A 209 -8.28 9.06 10.75
C PRO A 209 -7.66 9.95 9.64
N TYR A 210 -7.80 11.26 9.78
CA TYR A 210 -7.37 12.29 8.83
C TYR A 210 -6.34 13.20 9.49
N PHE A 211 -5.15 13.27 8.90
CA PHE A 211 -4.03 14.02 9.46
C PHE A 211 -3.10 14.58 8.38
N VAL A 212 -2.23 15.50 8.79
CA VAL A 212 -1.18 16.06 7.95
C VAL A 212 0.16 15.41 8.31
N VAL A 213 0.87 14.89 7.32
CA VAL A 213 2.27 14.48 7.47
C VAL A 213 3.15 15.55 6.84
N LYS A 214 4.06 16.11 7.64
CA LYS A 214 5.07 17.03 7.14
C LYS A 214 6.24 16.24 6.55
N ALA A 215 6.58 16.53 5.31
CA ALA A 215 7.65 15.85 4.58
C ALA A 215 8.57 16.87 3.90
N THR A 216 9.82 16.46 3.70
CA THR A 216 10.76 17.16 2.85
C THR A 216 10.84 16.46 1.50
N ALA A 217 10.83 17.22 0.42
CA ALA A 217 10.96 16.70 -0.93
C ALA A 217 11.89 17.59 -1.76
N ALA A 218 11.99 17.32 -3.06
CA ALA A 218 12.67 18.21 -3.99
C ALA A 218 11.93 18.31 -5.32
N LEU A 219 11.92 19.50 -5.92
CA LEU A 219 11.44 19.72 -7.27
C LEU A 219 12.60 19.48 -8.25
N GLY A 220 12.39 18.58 -9.22
CA GLY A 220 13.34 18.37 -10.32
C GLY A 220 13.20 19.43 -11.42
N HIS A 221 13.84 19.21 -12.56
CA HIS A 221 13.74 20.08 -13.74
C HIS A 221 12.41 19.92 -14.49
N TYR A 222 12.04 20.94 -15.25
CA TYR A 222 10.88 20.89 -16.14
C TYR A 222 11.02 19.80 -17.20
N ASP A 223 10.04 18.91 -17.27
CA ASP A 223 9.93 17.92 -18.33
C ASP A 223 9.02 18.45 -19.45
N GLN A 224 9.58 18.60 -20.65
CA GLN A 224 8.85 19.10 -21.81
C GLN A 224 7.76 18.14 -22.32
N GLN A 225 7.91 16.83 -22.09
CA GLN A 225 6.94 15.82 -22.53
C GLN A 225 5.69 15.84 -21.67
N THR A 226 5.89 15.84 -20.35
CA THR A 226 4.78 15.84 -19.37
C THR A 226 4.32 17.25 -19.00
N LYS A 227 5.06 18.29 -19.40
CA LYS A 227 4.83 19.70 -19.09
C LYS A 227 4.68 19.96 -17.60
N SER A 228 5.51 19.30 -16.81
CA SER A 228 5.46 19.37 -15.34
C SER A 228 6.86 19.30 -14.75
N PHE A 229 6.94 19.60 -13.45
CA PHE A 229 8.12 19.38 -12.65
C PHE A 229 7.92 18.13 -11.79
N PRO A 230 8.82 17.14 -11.81
CA PRO A 230 8.69 15.97 -10.95
C PRO A 230 8.96 16.35 -9.49
N VAL A 231 8.14 15.83 -8.58
CA VAL A 231 8.37 15.90 -7.13
C VAL A 231 9.11 14.64 -6.71
N LEU A 232 10.33 14.83 -6.23
CA LEU A 232 11.27 13.76 -5.90
C LEU A 232 11.30 13.52 -4.38
N GLY A 233 11.36 12.26 -3.98
CA GLY A 233 11.61 11.86 -2.58
C GLY A 233 10.40 11.85 -1.65
N LEU A 234 9.19 12.11 -2.16
CA LEU A 234 7.97 12.14 -1.33
C LEU A 234 7.39 10.76 -1.03
N GLY A 235 7.67 9.75 -1.87
CA GLY A 235 7.39 8.35 -1.54
C GLY A 235 5.91 7.94 -1.59
N MET A 236 5.15 8.38 -2.59
CA MET A 236 3.70 8.13 -2.73
C MET A 236 3.34 6.80 -3.39
N ASP A 237 4.36 6.00 -3.70
CA ASP A 237 4.25 4.69 -4.32
C ASP A 237 3.88 3.59 -3.32
N GLY A 238 3.70 3.94 -2.05
CA GLY A 238 3.45 3.04 -0.93
C GLY A 238 4.52 1.99 -0.69
N ASN A 239 5.74 2.28 -1.14
CA ASN A 239 6.93 1.44 -0.96
C ASN A 239 7.99 2.19 -0.14
N SER A 240 7.89 3.52 -0.14
CA SER A 240 8.59 4.40 0.78
C SER A 240 7.76 4.65 2.05
N TRP A 241 8.45 5.03 3.12
CA TRP A 241 7.82 5.38 4.38
C TRP A 241 8.41 6.68 4.93
N LEU A 242 7.57 7.44 5.63
CA LEU A 242 7.95 8.62 6.38
C LEU A 242 8.10 8.23 7.84
N ASN A 243 9.34 8.24 8.35
CA ASN A 243 9.62 7.97 9.76
C ASN A 243 9.16 9.13 10.63
N MET A 244 8.70 8.82 11.83
CA MET A 244 8.48 9.83 12.87
C MET A 244 9.81 10.18 13.54
N ALA A 245 9.97 11.46 13.92
CA ALA A 245 11.25 11.96 14.45
C ALA A 245 11.60 11.36 15.82
N ASP A 246 10.60 10.98 16.61
CA ASP A 246 10.70 10.42 17.94
C ASP A 246 10.80 8.89 17.96
N SER A 247 10.54 8.20 16.85
CA SER A 247 10.67 6.74 16.77
C SER A 247 10.83 6.22 15.34
N PRO A 248 11.87 5.42 15.04
CA PRO A 248 12.01 4.71 13.77
C PRO A 248 11.13 3.45 13.65
N SER A 249 10.50 3.01 14.75
CA SER A 249 9.65 1.81 14.81
C SER A 249 8.27 2.02 14.16
N TYR A 250 7.88 3.27 13.95
CA TYR A 250 6.57 3.65 13.43
C TYR A 250 6.72 4.68 12.32
N GLY A 251 6.02 4.44 11.21
CA GLY A 251 6.03 5.33 10.06
C GLY A 251 4.69 5.39 9.32
N VAL A 252 4.64 6.29 8.34
CA VAL A 252 3.50 6.43 7.43
C VAL A 252 3.92 6.05 6.03
N VAL A 253 3.19 5.13 5.42
CA VAL A 253 3.35 4.73 4.03
C VAL A 253 2.28 5.43 3.20
N LEU A 254 2.72 6.31 2.29
CA LEU A 254 1.81 7.10 1.47
C LEU A 254 1.42 6.34 0.20
N ARG A 255 0.12 6.23 -0.08
CA ARG A 255 -0.42 5.76 -1.35
C ARG A 255 -1.19 6.90 -2.01
N GLY A 256 -0.59 7.52 -3.02
CA GLY A 256 -1.14 8.63 -3.78
C GLY A 256 -1.34 8.32 -5.26
N GLU A 257 -2.26 9.02 -5.90
CA GLU A 257 -2.39 9.00 -7.36
C GLU A 257 -1.14 9.63 -8.03
N PRO A 258 -0.79 9.23 -9.27
CA PRO A 258 0.41 9.73 -9.95
C PRO A 258 0.51 11.26 -10.04
N ARG A 259 -0.63 11.97 -10.07
CA ARG A 259 -0.69 13.44 -10.12
C ARG A 259 0.03 14.13 -8.96
N PHE A 260 0.13 13.49 -7.80
CA PHE A 260 0.82 14.06 -6.64
C PHE A 260 2.36 14.01 -6.76
N ASN A 261 2.90 13.26 -7.73
CA ASN A 261 4.34 13.18 -8.00
C ASN A 261 4.84 14.26 -8.97
N SER A 262 4.01 15.26 -9.31
CA SER A 262 4.40 16.33 -10.23
C SER A 262 3.66 17.64 -9.97
N VAL A 263 4.35 18.76 -10.20
CA VAL A 263 3.75 20.10 -10.23
C VAL A 263 3.55 20.51 -11.68
N VAL A 264 2.29 20.73 -12.06
CA VAL A 264 1.95 21.32 -13.37
C VAL A 264 1.83 22.83 -13.21
N PRO A 265 2.73 23.63 -13.82
CA PRO A 265 2.64 25.09 -13.74
C PRO A 265 1.40 25.60 -14.50
N ALA A 266 0.77 26.65 -13.97
CA ALA A 266 -0.40 27.28 -14.56
C ALA A 266 -0.08 28.10 -15.83
N SER A 267 1.18 28.47 -16.04
CA SER A 267 1.64 29.23 -17.21
C SER A 267 3.10 28.96 -17.54
N GLU A 268 3.51 29.35 -18.75
CA GLU A 268 4.91 29.31 -19.17
C GLU A 268 5.81 30.20 -18.30
N ASP A 269 5.33 31.37 -17.88
CA ASP A 269 6.08 32.27 -17.01
C ASP A 269 6.34 31.64 -15.64
N GLN A 270 5.34 30.96 -15.07
CA GLN A 270 5.53 30.20 -13.84
C GLN A 270 6.52 29.05 -14.04
N ALA A 271 6.45 28.34 -15.17
CA ALA A 271 7.40 27.29 -15.50
C ALA A 271 8.83 27.83 -15.58
N ARG A 272 9.05 28.94 -16.28
CA ARG A 272 10.37 29.60 -16.39
C ARG A 272 10.89 30.05 -15.03
N ALA A 273 10.03 30.59 -14.18
CA ALA A 273 10.40 31.01 -12.83
C ALA A 273 10.81 29.82 -11.94
N LEU A 274 10.05 28.72 -11.97
CA LEU A 274 10.40 27.50 -11.23
C LEU A 274 11.68 26.86 -11.76
N GLU A 275 11.84 26.77 -13.09
CA GLU A 275 13.06 26.25 -13.71
C GLU A 275 14.30 27.07 -13.30
N ALA A 276 14.20 28.40 -13.26
CA ALA A 276 15.27 29.26 -12.77
C ALA A 276 15.62 28.97 -11.29
N LYS A 277 14.62 28.75 -10.43
CA LYS A 277 14.85 28.36 -9.03
C LYS A 277 15.53 26.99 -8.92
N VAL A 278 15.10 26.01 -9.71
CA VAL A 278 15.69 24.66 -9.73
C VAL A 278 17.16 24.73 -10.20
N ALA A 279 17.44 25.45 -11.28
CA ALA A 279 18.78 25.62 -11.85
C ALA A 279 19.73 26.40 -10.92
N ALA A 280 19.20 27.34 -10.12
CA ALA A 280 19.99 28.09 -9.15
C ALA A 280 20.30 27.28 -7.88
N SER A 281 19.61 26.16 -7.64
CA SER A 281 19.87 25.30 -6.49
C SER A 281 21.12 24.46 -6.72
N GLY A 282 22.01 24.38 -5.73
CA GLY A 282 23.34 23.74 -5.84
C GLY A 282 23.33 22.26 -6.23
N ASN A 283 22.18 21.58 -6.14
CA ASN A 283 22.01 20.17 -6.51
C ASN A 283 21.11 19.97 -7.74
N ASN A 284 20.85 21.00 -8.54
CA ASN A 284 19.91 20.96 -9.68
C ASN A 284 18.51 20.47 -9.29
N ARG A 285 18.12 20.81 -8.04
CA ARG A 285 16.88 20.36 -7.39
C ARG A 285 16.48 21.41 -6.36
N LEU A 286 15.27 21.95 -6.44
CA LEU A 286 14.77 22.92 -5.46
C LEU A 286 14.25 22.16 -4.22
N PRO A 287 14.82 22.33 -3.01
CA PRO A 287 14.28 21.68 -1.81
C PRO A 287 12.89 22.21 -1.47
N LEU A 288 12.01 21.33 -0.99
CA LEU A 288 10.60 21.60 -0.74
C LEU A 288 10.18 21.26 0.70
N ASN A 289 9.31 22.09 1.26
CA ASN A 289 8.48 21.77 2.41
C ASN A 289 7.12 21.28 1.89
N VAL A 290 6.67 20.11 2.35
CA VAL A 290 5.45 19.48 1.85
C VAL A 290 4.53 19.08 3.00
N ASP A 291 3.31 19.59 3.00
CA ASP A 291 2.24 19.10 3.87
C ASP A 291 1.39 18.11 3.06
N VAL A 292 1.41 16.84 3.47
CA VAL A 292 0.62 15.77 2.86
C VAL A 292 -0.61 15.52 3.71
N TYR A 293 -1.78 15.85 3.18
CA TYR A 293 -3.07 15.59 3.81
C TYR A 293 -3.49 14.17 3.46
N VAL A 294 -3.72 13.34 4.48
CA VAL A 294 -3.96 11.92 4.27
C VAL A 294 -5.13 11.40 5.08
N LYS A 295 -5.62 10.24 4.67
CA LYS A 295 -6.53 9.39 5.44
C LYS A 295 -5.85 8.05 5.72
N ALA A 296 -5.65 7.69 6.98
CA ALA A 296 -5.22 6.34 7.32
C ALA A 296 -6.33 5.32 6.98
N ALA A 297 -5.93 4.21 6.38
CA ALA A 297 -6.86 3.23 5.85
C ALA A 297 -6.49 1.78 6.17
N ASP A 298 -5.20 1.50 6.35
CA ASP A 298 -4.71 0.15 6.60
C ASP A 298 -3.37 0.19 7.37
N THR A 299 -2.83 -0.99 7.67
CA THR A 299 -1.59 -1.16 8.43
C THR A 299 -0.66 -2.14 7.74
N LEU A 300 0.63 -1.90 7.87
CA LEU A 300 1.69 -2.75 7.35
C LEU A 300 2.68 -3.05 8.47
N SER A 301 2.97 -4.34 8.68
CA SER A 301 4.16 -4.76 9.42
C SER A 301 5.25 -5.10 8.42
N TYR A 302 6.43 -4.49 8.55
CA TYR A 302 7.59 -4.88 7.74
C TYR A 302 8.85 -4.91 8.60
N ALA A 303 9.43 -6.10 8.72
CA ALA A 303 10.48 -6.38 9.69
C ALA A 303 10.04 -6.01 11.11
N ALA A 304 10.73 -5.08 11.77
CA ALA A 304 10.38 -4.60 13.10
C ALA A 304 9.48 -3.35 13.10
N ARG A 305 9.18 -2.78 11.92
CA ARG A 305 8.38 -1.56 11.81
C ARG A 305 6.89 -1.83 11.74
N LYS A 306 6.14 -0.86 12.27
CA LYS A 306 4.67 -0.86 12.32
C LYS A 306 4.21 0.42 11.64
N ASP A 307 3.81 0.29 10.39
CA ASP A 307 3.51 1.41 9.52
C ASP A 307 2.00 1.54 9.29
N VAL A 308 1.51 2.78 9.23
CA VAL A 308 0.15 3.10 8.79
C VAL A 308 0.17 3.38 7.30
N VAL A 309 -0.68 2.68 6.54
CA VAL A 309 -0.87 2.94 5.11
C VAL A 309 -1.96 3.99 4.96
N ALA A 310 -1.60 5.13 4.36
CA ALA A 310 -2.47 6.30 4.26
C ALA A 310 -2.70 6.70 2.80
N LYS A 311 -3.97 6.97 2.47
CA LYS A 311 -4.36 7.53 1.17
C LYS A 311 -4.08 9.02 1.15
N VAL A 312 -3.35 9.48 0.14
CA VAL A 312 -3.16 10.92 -0.09
C VAL A 312 -4.49 11.55 -0.55
N VAL A 313 -4.89 12.60 0.15
CA VAL A 313 -6.09 13.41 -0.15
C VAL A 313 -5.70 14.68 -0.88
N ALA A 314 -4.70 15.39 -0.37
CA ALA A 314 -4.19 16.62 -0.95
C ALA A 314 -2.73 16.83 -0.56
N VAL A 315 -2.05 17.73 -1.26
CA VAL A 315 -0.66 18.11 -1.00
C VAL A 315 -0.52 19.61 -1.14
N HIS A 316 0.04 20.26 -0.12
CA HIS A 316 0.52 21.64 -0.20
C HIS A 316 2.04 21.62 -0.32
N ILE A 317 2.57 22.31 -1.33
CA ILE A 317 3.99 22.35 -1.65
C ILE A 317 4.49 23.79 -1.57
N ALA A 318 5.53 24.01 -0.77
CA ALA A 318 6.23 25.27 -0.67
C ALA A 318 7.75 25.09 -0.84
N ASP A 319 8.46 26.16 -1.21
CA ASP A 319 9.91 26.16 -1.10
C ASP A 319 10.36 26.30 0.37
N THR A 320 11.67 26.23 0.61
CA THR A 320 12.24 26.31 1.97
C THR A 320 12.06 27.65 2.68
N ASN A 321 11.60 28.69 1.97
CA ASN A 321 11.21 29.97 2.55
C ASN A 321 9.69 30.06 2.75
N ASP A 322 8.99 28.92 2.73
CA ASP A 322 7.53 28.79 2.81
C ASP A 322 6.79 29.57 1.72
N SER A 323 7.44 29.85 0.58
CA SER A 323 6.75 30.43 -0.57
C SER A 323 5.95 29.34 -1.30
N PRO A 324 4.64 29.51 -1.49
CA PRO A 324 3.79 28.48 -2.07
C PRO A 324 4.17 28.22 -3.54
N ILE A 325 4.21 26.94 -3.90
CA ILE A 325 4.48 26.47 -5.27
C ILE A 325 3.21 25.88 -5.88
N ALA A 326 2.53 24.98 -5.16
CA ALA A 326 1.34 24.30 -5.66
C ALA A 326 0.47 23.75 -4.52
N ASP A 327 -0.84 23.73 -4.79
CA ASP A 327 -1.84 22.97 -4.04
C ASP A 327 -2.44 21.92 -4.98
N ILE A 328 -2.36 20.64 -4.60
CA ILE A 328 -2.85 19.52 -5.39
C ILE A 328 -3.95 18.81 -4.58
N HIS A 329 -5.15 18.67 -5.15
CA HIS A 329 -6.32 18.00 -4.55
C HIS A 329 -6.81 16.85 -5.43
#